data_AF-A0A151L2Z3-F1
#
_entry.id   AF-A0A151L2Z3-F1
#
_cell.length_a   1.000
_cell.length_b   1.000
_cell.length_c   1.000
_cell.angle_alpha   90.00
_cell.angle_beta   90.00
_cell.angle_gamma   90.00
#
_symmetry.space_group_name_H-M   'P 1'
#
loop_
_entity.id
_entity.type
_entity.pdbx_description
1 polymer ?
#
loop_
_entity_poly.entity_id
_entity_poly.type
_entity_poly.pdbx_seq_one_letter_code
_entity_poly.pdbx_strand_id
1 'polypeptide(L)'
;KIIDMINLCKIWNKIKKVIYKDDENILNSGSNLNIKENTKFNYKLNGENTGINDNQQYIDELKDNIHSKNIYNWIEGYKSLVKMFGLSNNFSINGVKYSDWKLIPISFIAYHKKKFRVQEMFKTVIRSKSDDNKNNIGLFIKKIPVDIWLKQFEMMELYNGEYLVNAENYVMEASILAFLNEYYQGLIAPKLYKILYEENYEENNKENIFPPYMFNEKKELNINNLHEFKKFLKERINKNVNGYIVIVSELYGQNVFEYIEKRQKQYNNILSDKEKKKILYECLKLLIKLHNVGIAHLDISLENILMTENYKFLLCDFCKSTPIYTTTLRHVKEMNHICLFESCVPKIGKISYAPPECVQLRKIYEKMDIKNPLSDLNYIKDIEERRKYYFDVTSADIYMLGVLFLRI
;
A
#
# COMPACT_ATOMS: atom_id res chain seq x y z
N LYS A 1 24.43 4.32 22.87
CA LYS A 1 22.97 4.08 22.97
C LYS A 1 22.15 5.38 23.04
N ILE A 2 22.28 6.25 24.06
CA ILE A 2 21.61 7.59 24.07
C ILE A 2 22.33 8.60 23.15
N ILE A 3 23.66 8.51 23.07
CA ILE A 3 24.50 9.38 22.22
C ILE A 3 24.19 9.20 20.72
N ASP A 4 23.78 7.99 20.31
CA ASP A 4 23.47 7.66 18.91
C ASP A 4 22.11 8.23 18.47
N MET A 5 21.10 8.27 19.37
CA MET A 5 19.81 8.95 19.13
C MET A 5 19.97 10.47 19.02
N ILE A 6 20.82 11.08 19.86
CA ILE A 6 21.09 12.52 19.82
C ILE A 6 21.77 12.91 18.50
N ASN A 7 22.64 12.04 17.98
CA ASN A 7 23.28 12.26 16.68
C ASN A 7 22.28 12.15 15.51
N LEU A 8 21.31 11.22 15.57
CA LEU A 8 20.23 11.14 14.57
C LEU A 8 19.33 12.38 14.57
N CYS A 9 18.93 12.91 15.73
CA CYS A 9 18.17 14.16 15.82
C CYS A 9 18.97 15.37 15.29
N LYS A 10 20.29 15.43 15.54
CA LYS A 10 21.16 16.48 15.00
C LYS A 10 21.32 16.36 13.48
N ILE A 11 21.45 15.15 12.95
CA ILE A 11 21.50 14.87 11.50
C ILE A 11 20.17 15.27 10.84
N TRP A 12 19.04 14.91 11.46
CA TRP A 12 17.69 15.28 11.02
C TRP A 12 17.50 16.80 10.93
N ASN A 13 17.90 17.53 11.97
CA ASN A 13 17.82 19.00 11.99
C ASN A 13 18.77 19.67 10.98
N LYS A 14 19.90 19.03 10.66
CA LYS A 14 20.85 19.52 9.65
C LYS A 14 20.35 19.28 8.23
N ILE A 15 19.71 18.13 7.97
CA ILE A 15 19.03 17.82 6.70
C ILE A 15 17.89 18.82 6.44
N LYS A 16 17.09 19.15 7.47
CA LYS A 16 16.01 20.13 7.37
C LYS A 16 16.50 21.50 6.87
N LYS A 17 17.68 21.96 7.30
CA LYS A 17 18.27 23.24 6.85
C LYS A 17 18.81 23.23 5.42
N VAL A 18 19.16 22.07 4.86
CA VAL A 18 19.68 21.94 3.49
C VAL A 18 18.54 21.89 2.47
N ILE A 19 17.43 21.20 2.79
CA ILE A 19 16.23 21.13 1.95
C ILE A 19 15.71 22.54 1.60
N TYR A 20 15.64 23.44 2.58
CA TYR A 20 15.18 24.82 2.37
C TYR A 20 16.10 25.70 1.49
N LYS A 21 17.36 25.32 1.24
CA LYS A 21 18.28 26.09 0.38
C LYS A 21 18.35 25.59 -1.07
N ASP A 22 18.04 24.31 -1.30
CA ASP A 22 18.07 23.73 -2.64
C ASP A 22 16.76 23.98 -3.42
N ASP A 23 15.63 24.17 -2.71
CA ASP A 23 14.34 24.49 -3.33
C ASP A 23 14.32 25.89 -3.99
N GLU A 24 15.08 26.88 -3.47
CA GLU A 24 15.17 28.22 -4.09
C GLU A 24 15.92 28.24 -5.43
N ASN A 25 16.83 27.29 -5.68
CA ASN A 25 17.68 27.31 -6.88
C ASN A 25 17.12 26.49 -8.05
N ILE A 26 16.18 25.56 -7.81
CA ILE A 26 15.61 24.68 -8.85
C ILE A 26 14.35 25.30 -9.49
N LEU A 27 13.71 26.29 -8.84
CA LEU A 27 12.49 26.96 -9.32
C LEU A 27 12.69 27.95 -10.49
N ASN A 28 13.93 28.24 -10.92
CA ASN A 28 14.21 29.20 -12.01
C ASN A 28 14.35 28.60 -13.41
N SER A 29 14.14 27.30 -13.60
CA SER A 29 14.19 26.69 -14.94
C SER A 29 13.13 25.60 -15.14
N GLY A 30 11.93 25.99 -15.58
CA GLY A 30 10.92 25.04 -16.05
C GLY A 30 9.47 25.46 -15.83
N SER A 31 8.99 26.39 -16.67
CA SER A 31 7.59 26.62 -17.09
C SER A 31 6.43 26.36 -16.10
N ASN A 32 5.94 27.45 -15.52
CA ASN A 32 4.55 27.78 -15.13
C ASN A 32 3.61 26.63 -14.71
N LEU A 33 3.72 26.25 -13.44
CA LEU A 33 2.57 25.78 -12.65
C LEU A 33 2.37 26.76 -11.50
N ASN A 34 1.31 27.59 -11.60
CA ASN A 34 0.89 28.48 -10.53
C ASN A 34 0.35 27.64 -9.36
N ILE A 35 1.23 27.26 -8.44
CA ILE A 35 0.87 26.82 -7.09
C ILE A 35 1.22 27.99 -6.18
N LYS A 36 0.21 28.62 -5.58
CA LYS A 36 0.41 29.61 -4.53
C LYS A 36 1.01 28.89 -3.31
N GLU A 37 2.32 28.99 -3.15
CA GLU A 37 3.00 28.66 -1.91
C GLU A 37 2.78 29.76 -0.88
N ASN A 38 2.23 29.40 0.28
CA ASN A 38 2.58 30.02 1.54
C ASN A 38 2.04 29.19 2.70
N THR A 39 2.93 28.50 3.40
CA THR A 39 2.98 28.43 4.88
C THR A 39 4.17 27.57 5.30
N LYS A 40 5.10 28.18 6.03
CA LYS A 40 6.26 27.51 6.65
C LYS A 40 5.76 26.60 7.77
N PHE A 41 5.90 25.28 7.63
CA PHE A 41 5.59 24.32 8.70
C PHE A 41 6.78 24.15 9.66
N ASN A 42 6.64 24.67 10.89
CA ASN A 42 7.53 24.38 12.01
C ASN A 42 7.02 23.17 12.79
N TYR A 43 7.82 22.12 12.90
CA TYR A 43 7.58 21.01 13.83
C TYR A 43 8.23 21.33 15.16
N LYS A 44 7.45 21.40 16.25
CA LYS A 44 7.94 21.28 17.63
C LYS A 44 7.73 19.84 18.08
N LEU A 45 8.82 19.13 18.37
CA LEU A 45 8.78 17.90 19.16
C LEU A 45 8.92 18.32 20.62
N ASN A 46 7.82 18.36 21.36
CA ASN A 46 7.88 18.35 22.82
C ASN A 46 7.60 16.91 23.26
N GLY A 47 8.64 16.24 23.74
CA GLY A 47 8.47 15.08 24.58
C GLY A 47 7.96 15.55 25.93
N GLU A 48 6.72 15.18 26.24
CA GLU A 48 6.18 14.88 27.57
C GLU A 48 4.69 14.60 27.35
N ASN A 49 4.27 13.36 27.63
CA ASN A 49 2.86 12.96 27.57
C ASN A 49 2.07 13.74 28.63
N THR A 50 1.41 14.84 28.24
CA THR A 50 0.39 15.50 29.06
C THR A 50 -0.80 15.95 28.23
N GLY A 51 -1.88 15.17 28.29
CA GLY A 51 -3.25 15.68 28.15
C GLY A 51 -3.89 15.63 26.76
N ILE A 52 -5.18 15.33 26.79
CA ILE A 52 -6.15 15.22 25.69
C ILE A 52 -6.19 16.46 24.76
N ASN A 53 -5.61 17.60 25.15
CA ASN A 53 -5.66 18.85 24.39
C ASN A 53 -4.71 18.94 23.19
N ASP A 54 -3.54 18.28 23.21
CA ASP A 54 -2.58 18.36 22.09
C ASP A 54 -3.05 17.61 20.83
N ASN A 55 -3.90 16.58 21.01
CA ASN A 55 -4.55 15.90 19.89
C ASN A 55 -5.59 16.78 19.18
N GLN A 56 -6.25 17.69 19.89
CA GLN A 56 -7.31 18.52 19.31
C GLN A 56 -6.73 19.55 18.34
N GLN A 57 -5.62 20.20 18.70
CA GLN A 57 -4.91 21.15 17.83
C GLN A 57 -4.32 20.46 16.59
N TYR A 58 -3.74 19.26 16.74
CA TYR A 58 -3.28 18.45 15.60
C TYR A 58 -4.43 17.99 14.71
N ILE A 59 -5.58 17.61 15.30
CA ILE A 59 -6.80 17.24 14.57
C ILE A 59 -7.39 18.44 13.83
N ASP A 60 -7.35 19.64 14.41
CA ASP A 60 -7.88 20.84 13.78
C ASP A 60 -6.96 21.36 12.66
N GLU A 61 -5.62 21.29 12.84
CA GLU A 61 -4.64 21.51 11.75
C GLU A 61 -4.76 20.44 10.65
N LEU A 62 -5.07 19.19 11.01
CA LEU A 62 -5.39 18.14 10.05
C LEU A 62 -6.67 18.45 9.31
N LYS A 63 -7.77 18.87 9.96
CA LYS A 63 -9.02 19.24 9.27
C LYS A 63 -8.82 20.37 8.26
N ASP A 64 -8.05 21.38 8.62
CA ASP A 64 -7.73 22.51 7.73
C ASP A 64 -6.82 22.10 6.56
N ASN A 65 -5.91 21.13 6.74
CA ASN A 65 -5.08 20.59 5.66
C ASN A 65 -5.78 19.49 4.82
N ILE A 66 -6.68 18.70 5.43
CA ILE A 66 -7.49 17.64 4.82
C ILE A 66 -8.40 18.23 3.74
N HIS A 67 -8.91 19.45 3.93
CA HIS A 67 -9.72 20.12 2.91
C HIS A 67 -8.98 20.43 1.60
N SER A 68 -7.64 20.34 1.56
CA SER A 68 -6.83 20.65 0.37
C SER A 68 -6.18 19.44 -0.31
N LYS A 69 -6.14 18.26 0.32
CA LYS A 69 -5.45 17.05 -0.19
C LYS A 69 -6.30 15.80 -0.02
N ASN A 70 -6.34 14.95 -1.05
CA ASN A 70 -7.03 13.66 -1.00
C ASN A 70 -6.30 12.73 0.00
N ILE A 71 -6.92 12.46 1.14
CA ILE A 71 -6.36 11.56 2.16
C ILE A 71 -7.08 10.23 2.11
N TYR A 72 -6.30 9.14 2.17
CA TYR A 72 -6.83 7.80 2.12
C TYR A 72 -7.64 7.50 3.37
N ASN A 73 -8.85 7.00 3.13
CA ASN A 73 -9.63 6.23 4.07
C ASN A 73 -10.30 5.10 3.28
N TRP A 74 -10.92 4.15 3.99
CA TRP A 74 -11.55 3.01 3.33
C TRP A 74 -12.60 3.41 2.28
N ILE A 75 -13.40 4.45 2.55
CA ILE A 75 -14.48 4.89 1.67
C ILE A 75 -13.90 5.45 0.36
N GLU A 76 -12.90 6.31 0.44
CA GLU A 76 -12.25 6.88 -0.75
C GLU A 76 -11.46 5.82 -1.53
N GLY A 77 -10.74 4.94 -0.82
CA GLY A 77 -10.06 3.80 -1.43
C GLY A 77 -11.02 2.88 -2.18
N TYR A 78 -12.16 2.57 -1.57
CA TYR A 78 -13.22 1.76 -2.16
C TYR A 78 -13.83 2.43 -3.41
N LYS A 79 -14.09 3.74 -3.38
CA LYS A 79 -14.57 4.49 -4.55
C LYS A 79 -13.59 4.40 -5.72
N SER A 80 -12.29 4.59 -5.45
CA SER A 80 -11.25 4.45 -6.47
C SER A 80 -11.13 3.01 -6.97
N LEU A 81 -11.20 2.01 -6.07
CA LEU A 81 -11.16 0.59 -6.41
C LEU A 81 -12.22 0.21 -7.43
N VAL A 82 -13.47 0.65 -7.22
CA VAL A 82 -14.60 0.29 -8.08
C VAL A 82 -14.40 0.76 -9.52
N LYS A 83 -13.88 1.98 -9.72
CA LYS A 83 -13.58 2.54 -11.04
C LYS A 83 -12.54 1.70 -11.80
N MET A 84 -11.64 1.03 -11.07
CA MET A 84 -10.58 0.21 -11.65
C MET A 84 -11.04 -1.17 -12.11
N PHE A 85 -12.23 -1.64 -11.73
CA PHE A 85 -12.73 -2.93 -12.20
C PHE A 85 -13.03 -2.92 -13.70
N GLY A 86 -12.71 -4.04 -14.36
CA GLY A 86 -13.00 -4.30 -15.76
C GLY A 86 -13.03 -5.81 -16.04
N LEU A 87 -13.31 -6.16 -17.30
CA LEU A 87 -13.36 -7.54 -17.76
C LEU A 87 -12.14 -7.87 -18.61
N SER A 88 -11.50 -9.01 -18.32
CA SER A 88 -10.28 -9.46 -19.02
C SER A 88 -10.46 -9.59 -20.53
N ASN A 89 -11.57 -10.19 -20.99
CA ASN A 89 -11.93 -10.38 -22.40
C ASN A 89 -12.16 -9.07 -23.18
N ASN A 90 -12.43 -7.96 -22.49
CA ASN A 90 -12.59 -6.64 -23.11
C ASN A 90 -11.38 -5.72 -22.92
N PHE A 91 -10.32 -6.22 -22.28
CA PHE A 91 -9.16 -5.43 -21.94
C PHE A 91 -8.04 -5.58 -22.98
N SER A 92 -7.43 -4.46 -23.35
CA SER A 92 -6.29 -4.43 -24.25
C SER A 92 -5.38 -3.26 -23.91
N ILE A 93 -4.08 -3.44 -24.09
CA ILE A 93 -3.08 -2.38 -24.01
C ILE A 93 -2.37 -2.33 -25.37
N ASN A 94 -2.16 -1.13 -25.92
CA ASN A 94 -1.57 -0.92 -27.25
C ASN A 94 -2.22 -1.77 -28.37
N GLY A 95 -3.53 -2.01 -28.29
CA GLY A 95 -4.27 -2.82 -29.27
C GLY A 95 -3.98 -4.33 -29.22
N VAL A 96 -3.27 -4.81 -28.20
CA VAL A 96 -3.05 -6.24 -27.90
C VAL A 96 -4.02 -6.67 -26.81
N LYS A 97 -4.88 -7.64 -27.10
CA LYS A 97 -5.89 -8.14 -26.15
C LYS A 97 -5.23 -8.90 -25.02
N TYR A 98 -5.84 -8.87 -23.84
CA TYR A 98 -5.37 -9.62 -22.67
C TYR A 98 -5.18 -11.12 -22.94
N SER A 99 -6.07 -11.73 -23.72
CA SER A 99 -5.99 -13.14 -24.15
C SER A 99 -4.70 -13.48 -24.90
N ASP A 100 -4.08 -12.48 -25.54
CA ASP A 100 -2.92 -12.66 -26.41
C ASP A 100 -1.61 -12.36 -25.67
N TRP A 101 -1.68 -12.03 -24.37
CA TRP A 101 -0.51 -11.68 -23.58
C TRP A 101 0.34 -12.91 -23.26
N LYS A 102 1.64 -12.81 -23.54
CA LYS A 102 2.61 -13.84 -23.15
C LYS A 102 3.08 -13.58 -21.73
N LEU A 103 2.45 -14.27 -20.77
CA LEU A 103 2.78 -14.15 -19.36
C LEU A 103 4.02 -14.97 -19.01
N ILE A 104 5.01 -14.32 -18.41
CA ILE A 104 6.21 -14.96 -17.89
C ILE A 104 6.04 -15.09 -16.38
N PRO A 105 6.00 -16.31 -15.83
CA PRO A 105 5.86 -16.50 -14.39
C PRO A 105 7.06 -15.92 -13.64
N ILE A 106 6.79 -15.25 -12.53
CA ILE A 106 7.81 -14.80 -11.60
C ILE A 106 7.89 -15.83 -10.49
N SER A 107 9.05 -16.47 -10.33
CA SER A 107 9.27 -17.39 -9.21
C SER A 107 9.10 -16.65 -7.89
N PHE A 108 8.16 -17.09 -7.06
CA PHE A 108 7.98 -16.58 -5.71
C PHE A 108 8.02 -17.73 -4.72
N ILE A 109 8.58 -17.47 -3.54
CA ILE A 109 8.57 -18.43 -2.44
C ILE A 109 7.20 -18.35 -1.76
N ALA A 110 6.55 -19.50 -1.56
CA ALA A 110 5.43 -19.74 -0.65
C ALA A 110 3.98 -19.54 -1.18
N TYR A 111 3.54 -20.38 -2.12
CA TYR A 111 2.13 -20.80 -2.14
C TYR A 111 1.80 -21.43 -0.78
N HIS A 112 0.86 -20.84 -0.04
CA HIS A 112 0.43 -21.35 1.26
C HIS A 112 -1.02 -20.96 1.53
N LYS A 113 -1.97 -21.76 1.00
CA LYS A 113 -3.43 -21.53 1.10
C LYS A 113 -3.93 -21.21 2.52
N LYS A 114 -3.41 -21.90 3.54
CA LYS A 114 -3.77 -21.64 4.97
C LYS A 114 -3.30 -20.27 5.51
N LYS A 115 -2.34 -19.63 4.84
CA LYS A 115 -1.81 -18.30 5.16
C LYS A 115 -2.21 -17.28 4.08
N PHE A 116 -3.28 -17.55 3.32
CA PHE A 116 -3.80 -16.71 2.23
C PHE A 116 -2.79 -16.27 1.15
N ARG A 117 -1.58 -16.83 1.10
CA ARG A 117 -0.63 -16.63 0.00
C ARG A 117 -0.98 -17.58 -1.12
N VAL A 118 -1.78 -17.08 -2.05
CA VAL A 118 -2.36 -17.89 -3.13
C VAL A 118 -2.22 -17.22 -4.49
N GLN A 119 -1.66 -16.01 -4.51
CA GLN A 119 -1.53 -15.23 -5.72
C GLN A 119 -0.51 -15.85 -6.65
N GLU A 120 -0.79 -15.79 -7.95
CA GLU A 120 0.19 -16.06 -8.99
C GLU A 120 0.73 -14.74 -9.51
N MET A 121 2.04 -14.68 -9.75
CA MET A 121 2.70 -13.45 -10.20
C MET A 121 3.36 -13.65 -11.56
N PHE A 122 3.13 -12.69 -12.45
CA PHE A 122 3.65 -12.70 -13.81
C PHE A 122 4.23 -11.36 -14.18
N LYS A 123 5.13 -11.38 -15.15
CA LYS A 123 5.54 -10.20 -15.91
C LYS A 123 5.26 -10.39 -17.38
N THR A 124 5.04 -9.29 -18.09
CA THR A 124 4.99 -9.29 -19.57
C THR A 124 5.43 -7.95 -20.12
N VAL A 125 5.69 -7.90 -21.42
CA VAL A 125 5.99 -6.65 -22.16
C VAL A 125 5.08 -6.60 -23.38
N ILE A 126 4.23 -5.59 -23.41
CA ILE A 126 3.29 -5.36 -24.51
C ILE A 126 3.92 -4.39 -25.50
N ARG A 127 4.16 -4.86 -26.72
CA ARG A 127 4.72 -4.05 -27.82
C ARG A 127 3.61 -3.36 -28.60
N SER A 128 3.83 -2.12 -29.01
CA SER A 128 2.94 -1.44 -29.95
C SER A 128 2.93 -2.16 -31.30
N LYS A 129 1.81 -2.10 -32.02
CA LYS A 129 1.73 -2.56 -33.43
C LYS A 129 2.45 -1.63 -34.41
N SER A 130 2.81 -0.42 -33.99
CA SER A 130 3.64 0.52 -34.77
C SER A 130 5.13 0.19 -34.57
N ASP A 131 5.93 0.17 -35.64
CA ASP A 131 7.36 -0.20 -35.64
C ASP A 131 8.29 0.65 -34.73
N ASP A 132 7.77 1.70 -34.09
CA ASP A 132 8.50 2.45 -33.06
C ASP A 132 8.51 1.70 -31.71
N ASN A 133 9.65 1.05 -31.43
CA ASN A 133 9.98 0.40 -30.15
C ASN A 133 9.88 1.31 -28.90
N LYS A 134 9.63 2.62 -29.06
CA LYS A 134 9.50 3.60 -27.97
C LYS A 134 8.24 3.45 -27.11
N ASN A 135 7.27 2.63 -27.53
CA ASN A 135 5.98 2.48 -26.84
C ASN A 135 5.78 1.12 -26.13
N ASN A 136 6.86 0.38 -25.85
CA ASN A 136 6.75 -0.89 -25.11
C ASN A 136 6.34 -0.63 -23.66
N ILE A 137 5.33 -1.37 -23.17
CA ILE A 137 4.84 -1.26 -21.80
C ILE A 137 5.16 -2.55 -21.05
N GLY A 138 5.99 -2.46 -20.02
CA GLY A 138 6.23 -3.54 -19.07
C GLY A 138 5.10 -3.61 -18.04
N LEU A 139 4.58 -4.81 -17.79
CA LEU A 139 3.49 -5.05 -16.86
C LEU A 139 3.87 -6.09 -15.81
N PHE A 140 3.47 -5.82 -14.57
CA PHE A 140 3.48 -6.75 -13.44
C PHE A 140 2.05 -7.13 -13.11
N ILE A 141 1.80 -8.42 -12.94
CA ILE A 141 0.45 -8.99 -12.87
C ILE A 141 0.38 -9.89 -11.65
N LYS A 142 -0.59 -9.63 -10.77
CA LYS A 142 -0.98 -10.52 -9.66
C LYS A 142 -2.35 -11.13 -9.97
N LYS A 143 -2.47 -12.45 -10.03
CA LYS A 143 -3.76 -13.16 -10.12
C LYS A 143 -4.14 -13.70 -8.76
N ILE A 144 -5.31 -13.33 -8.25
CA ILE A 144 -5.83 -13.70 -6.94
C ILE A 144 -7.09 -14.55 -7.13
N PRO A 145 -7.17 -15.77 -6.58
CA PRO A 145 -8.39 -16.57 -6.61
C PRO A 145 -9.61 -15.79 -6.09
N VAL A 146 -10.73 -15.88 -6.83
CA VAL A 146 -11.95 -15.10 -6.57
C VAL A 146 -12.56 -15.42 -5.20
N ASP A 147 -12.45 -16.65 -4.71
CA ASP A 147 -12.91 -17.06 -3.38
C ASP A 147 -12.15 -16.33 -2.26
N ILE A 148 -10.83 -16.20 -2.40
CA ILE A 148 -9.97 -15.48 -1.45
C ILE A 148 -10.25 -13.98 -1.52
N TRP A 149 -10.35 -13.41 -2.73
CA TRP A 149 -10.68 -12.00 -2.92
C TRP A 149 -12.02 -11.66 -2.26
N LEU A 150 -13.07 -12.43 -2.56
CA LEU A 150 -14.42 -12.17 -2.04
C LEU A 150 -14.45 -12.23 -0.51
N LYS A 151 -13.80 -13.24 0.09
CA LYS A 151 -13.70 -13.35 1.55
C LYS A 151 -13.00 -12.14 2.17
N GLN A 152 -11.90 -11.68 1.56
CA GLN A 152 -11.20 -10.48 2.04
C GLN A 152 -12.05 -9.22 1.86
N PHE A 153 -12.80 -9.12 0.76
CA PHE A 153 -13.67 -7.99 0.47
C PHE A 153 -14.77 -7.85 1.52
N GLU A 154 -15.43 -8.96 1.86
CA GLU A 154 -16.46 -9.00 2.90
C GLU A 154 -15.91 -8.63 4.29
N MET A 155 -14.69 -9.06 4.60
CA MET A 155 -14.02 -8.70 5.86
C MET A 155 -13.63 -7.22 5.91
N MET A 156 -13.15 -6.66 4.79
CA MET A 156 -12.88 -5.24 4.67
C MET A 156 -14.16 -4.42 4.87
N GLU A 157 -15.30 -4.84 4.34
CA GLU A 157 -16.59 -4.20 4.59
C GLU A 157 -17.03 -4.34 6.05
N LEU A 158 -16.98 -5.56 6.60
CA LEU A 158 -17.37 -5.85 7.98
C LEU A 158 -16.58 -5.01 9.00
N TYR A 159 -15.32 -4.73 8.68
CA TYR A 159 -14.39 -4.04 9.55
C TYR A 159 -14.05 -2.63 9.09
N ASN A 160 -14.85 -2.02 8.20
CA ASN A 160 -14.67 -0.63 7.74
C ASN A 160 -13.24 -0.32 7.23
N GLY A 161 -12.63 -1.29 6.55
CA GLY A 161 -11.28 -1.23 6.00
C GLY A 161 -10.14 -1.42 7.00
N GLU A 162 -10.45 -1.64 8.27
CA GLU A 162 -9.46 -1.92 9.33
C GLU A 162 -9.20 -3.43 9.48
N TYR A 163 -9.19 -4.16 8.37
CA TYR A 163 -8.97 -5.60 8.35
C TYR A 163 -7.52 -5.91 7.98
N LEU A 164 -6.67 -6.04 9.00
CA LEU A 164 -5.31 -6.57 8.84
C LEU A 164 -5.31 -8.08 9.12
N VAL A 165 -4.70 -8.85 8.24
CA VAL A 165 -4.51 -10.29 8.44
C VAL A 165 -3.06 -10.60 8.74
N ASN A 166 -2.82 -11.71 9.44
CA ASN A 166 -1.47 -12.28 9.60
C ASN A 166 -0.82 -12.59 8.23
N ALA A 167 -1.64 -12.71 7.19
CA ALA A 167 -1.30 -12.98 5.80
C ALA A 167 -1.28 -11.71 4.91
N GLU A 168 -1.54 -11.85 3.62
CA GLU A 168 -1.70 -10.76 2.65
C GLU A 168 -3.18 -10.39 2.49
N ASN A 169 -3.47 -9.08 2.40
CA ASN A 169 -4.79 -8.54 2.07
C ASN A 169 -4.76 -7.89 0.68
N TYR A 170 -5.22 -8.61 -0.34
CA TYR A 170 -5.18 -8.17 -1.73
C TYR A 170 -6.21 -7.09 -2.05
N VAL A 171 -7.33 -7.07 -1.32
CA VAL A 171 -8.35 -6.02 -1.46
C VAL A 171 -7.80 -4.69 -0.95
N MET A 172 -7.08 -4.70 0.18
CA MET A 172 -6.38 -3.51 0.66
C MET A 172 -5.31 -3.04 -0.35
N GLU A 173 -4.49 -3.95 -0.86
CA GLU A 173 -3.48 -3.60 -1.86
C GLU A 173 -4.12 -2.92 -3.08
N ALA A 174 -5.17 -3.52 -3.62
CA ALA A 174 -5.88 -3.00 -4.78
C ALA A 174 -6.55 -1.64 -4.52
N SER A 175 -7.18 -1.46 -3.35
CA SER A 175 -7.78 -0.18 -2.97
C SER A 175 -6.76 0.94 -2.86
N ILE A 176 -5.62 0.67 -2.22
CA ILE A 176 -4.54 1.65 -2.10
C ILE A 176 -3.94 1.97 -3.47
N LEU A 177 -3.64 0.97 -4.29
CA LEU A 177 -3.12 1.19 -5.63
C LEU A 177 -4.08 2.00 -6.50
N ALA A 178 -5.39 1.73 -6.41
CA ALA A 178 -6.41 2.48 -7.14
C ALA A 178 -6.47 3.95 -6.69
N PHE A 179 -6.49 4.20 -5.39
CA PHE A 179 -6.48 5.55 -4.82
C PHE A 179 -5.21 6.32 -5.20
N LEU A 180 -4.04 5.70 -5.03
CA LEU A 180 -2.76 6.31 -5.39
C LEU A 180 -2.67 6.58 -6.90
N ASN A 181 -3.25 5.72 -7.73
CA ASN A 181 -3.29 5.94 -9.18
C ASN A 181 -4.24 7.09 -9.56
N GLU A 182 -5.34 7.28 -8.84
CA GLU A 182 -6.29 8.37 -9.10
C GLU A 182 -5.73 9.75 -8.69
N TYR A 183 -5.04 9.83 -7.54
CA TYR A 183 -4.67 11.12 -6.94
C TYR A 183 -3.16 11.40 -6.88
N TYR A 184 -2.32 10.37 -6.97
CA TYR A 184 -0.87 10.43 -6.70
C TYR A 184 -0.02 9.62 -7.70
N GLN A 185 -0.51 9.51 -8.94
CA GLN A 185 0.03 8.58 -9.94
C GLN A 185 1.54 8.74 -10.14
N GLY A 186 2.29 7.64 -9.99
CA GLY A 186 3.74 7.61 -10.22
C GLY A 186 4.58 8.37 -9.19
N LEU A 187 3.98 8.87 -8.10
CA LEU A 187 4.68 9.58 -7.03
C LEU A 187 5.05 8.69 -5.84
N ILE A 188 4.22 7.67 -5.59
CA ILE A 188 4.32 6.78 -4.40
C ILE A 188 4.37 5.31 -4.83
N ALA A 189 3.51 4.89 -5.75
CA ALA A 189 3.41 3.51 -6.22
C ALA A 189 3.50 3.44 -7.77
N PRO A 190 3.86 2.27 -8.33
CA PRO A 190 3.77 2.01 -9.77
C PRO A 190 2.35 2.29 -10.29
N LYS A 191 2.25 2.68 -11.57
CA LYS A 191 0.95 2.93 -12.19
C LYS A 191 0.07 1.68 -12.15
N LEU A 192 -1.19 1.82 -11.70
CA LEU A 192 -2.20 0.77 -11.82
C LEU A 192 -2.93 0.95 -13.15
N TYR A 193 -2.92 -0.07 -13.99
CA TYR A 193 -3.60 -0.03 -15.28
C TYR A 193 -5.06 -0.44 -15.16
N LYS A 194 -5.34 -1.57 -14.49
CA LYS A 194 -6.71 -2.08 -14.28
C LYS A 194 -6.73 -3.21 -13.25
N ILE A 195 -7.93 -3.48 -12.73
CA ILE A 195 -8.25 -4.68 -11.96
C ILE A 195 -9.27 -5.47 -12.77
N LEU A 196 -8.95 -6.69 -13.17
CA LEU A 196 -9.75 -7.47 -14.11
C LEU A 196 -10.36 -8.67 -13.43
N TYR A 197 -11.58 -9.02 -13.82
CA TYR A 197 -12.09 -10.37 -13.60
C TYR A 197 -11.68 -11.27 -14.77
N GLU A 198 -11.04 -12.39 -14.45
CA GLU A 198 -10.66 -13.47 -15.35
C GLU A 198 -11.37 -14.75 -14.94
N GLU A 199 -12.22 -15.29 -15.80
CA GLU A 199 -12.84 -16.61 -15.62
C GLU A 199 -11.91 -17.68 -16.21
N ASN A 200 -11.82 -18.85 -15.57
CA ASN A 200 -11.00 -19.93 -16.11
C ASN A 200 -11.74 -20.57 -17.30
N TYR A 201 -11.28 -20.28 -18.52
CA TYR A 201 -11.97 -20.65 -19.76
C TYR A 201 -11.99 -22.16 -20.05
N GLU A 202 -11.15 -22.95 -19.40
CA GLU A 202 -11.02 -24.38 -19.68
C GLU A 202 -12.28 -25.20 -19.30
N GLU A 203 -13.20 -24.65 -18.51
CA GLU A 203 -14.34 -25.41 -17.97
C GLU A 203 -15.73 -25.09 -18.58
N ASN A 204 -15.91 -24.06 -19.43
CA ASN A 204 -17.26 -23.71 -19.90
C ASN A 204 -17.36 -23.28 -21.38
N ASN A 205 -17.79 -24.23 -22.22
CA ASN A 205 -18.43 -23.95 -23.52
C ASN A 205 -19.83 -23.35 -23.28
N LYS A 206 -19.93 -22.01 -23.22
CA LYS A 206 -21.06 -21.15 -23.64
C LYS A 206 -21.05 -19.82 -22.88
N GLU A 207 -21.11 -18.73 -23.64
CA GLU A 207 -21.59 -17.39 -23.30
C GLU A 207 -21.84 -17.13 -21.81
N ASN A 208 -20.80 -16.81 -21.07
CA ASN A 208 -20.92 -16.29 -19.71
C ASN A 208 -20.28 -14.92 -19.63
N ILE A 209 -20.83 -14.03 -20.45
CA ILE A 209 -20.48 -12.63 -20.48
C ILE A 209 -21.05 -12.02 -19.21
N PHE A 210 -20.20 -11.36 -18.42
CA PHE A 210 -20.62 -10.50 -17.32
C PHE A 210 -21.79 -9.63 -17.79
N PRO A 211 -22.89 -9.48 -17.04
CA PRO A 211 -24.04 -8.77 -17.56
C PRO A 211 -23.64 -7.35 -18.00
N PRO A 212 -23.79 -6.97 -19.28
CA PRO A 212 -23.22 -5.73 -19.83
C PRO A 212 -23.67 -4.48 -19.08
N TYR A 213 -24.88 -4.51 -18.50
CA TYR A 213 -25.46 -3.44 -17.70
C TYR A 213 -24.67 -3.12 -16.42
N MET A 214 -23.82 -4.03 -15.92
CA MET A 214 -23.03 -3.79 -14.71
C MET A 214 -21.94 -2.75 -14.94
N PHE A 215 -21.49 -2.60 -16.18
CA PHE A 215 -20.41 -1.70 -16.58
C PHE A 215 -20.95 -0.47 -17.32
N ASN A 216 -20.33 0.68 -17.10
CA ASN A 216 -20.64 1.90 -17.84
C ASN A 216 -20.06 1.84 -19.27
N GLU A 217 -20.29 2.88 -20.08
CA GLU A 217 -19.76 3.00 -21.45
C GLU A 217 -18.22 2.94 -21.51
N LYS A 218 -17.53 3.33 -20.43
CA LYS A 218 -16.08 3.22 -20.27
C LYS A 218 -15.62 1.82 -19.84
N LYS A 219 -16.55 0.87 -19.76
CA LYS A 219 -16.32 -0.52 -19.29
C LYS A 219 -15.77 -0.57 -17.86
N GLU A 220 -16.18 0.37 -17.03
CA GLU A 220 -15.87 0.44 -15.60
C GLU A 220 -17.09 0.01 -14.80
N LEU A 221 -16.86 -0.69 -13.68
CA LEU A 221 -17.94 -1.12 -12.81
C LEU A 221 -18.62 0.12 -12.19
N ASN A 222 -19.94 0.20 -12.29
CA ASN A 222 -20.68 1.24 -11.59
C ASN A 222 -20.74 0.90 -10.09
N ILE A 223 -20.48 1.87 -9.21
CA ILE A 223 -20.56 1.69 -7.76
C ILE A 223 -21.92 1.18 -7.28
N ASN A 224 -23.00 1.58 -7.95
CA ASN A 224 -24.34 1.11 -7.64
C ASN A 224 -24.54 -0.38 -7.97
N ASN A 225 -23.70 -0.94 -8.85
CA ASN A 225 -23.77 -2.33 -9.29
C ASN A 225 -22.80 -3.23 -8.51
N LEU A 226 -22.08 -2.72 -7.49
CA LEU A 226 -21.10 -3.53 -6.77
C LEU A 226 -21.75 -4.67 -5.98
N HIS A 227 -22.93 -4.44 -5.40
CA HIS A 227 -23.67 -5.50 -4.73
C HIS A 227 -23.97 -6.66 -5.71
N GLU A 228 -24.39 -6.33 -6.92
CA GLU A 228 -24.65 -7.33 -7.96
C GLU A 228 -23.37 -8.00 -8.46
N PHE A 229 -22.26 -7.26 -8.58
CA PHE A 229 -20.95 -7.82 -8.89
C PHE A 229 -20.52 -8.88 -7.86
N LYS A 230 -20.64 -8.57 -6.56
CA LYS A 230 -20.35 -9.55 -5.50
C LYS A 230 -21.27 -10.76 -5.56
N LYS A 231 -22.57 -10.55 -5.81
CA LYS A 231 -23.54 -11.63 -6.00
C LYS A 231 -23.16 -12.52 -7.17
N PHE A 232 -22.77 -11.93 -8.30
CA PHE A 232 -22.28 -12.65 -9.47
C PHE A 232 -21.04 -13.50 -9.13
N LEU A 233 -20.05 -12.95 -8.42
CA LEU A 233 -18.87 -13.71 -8.01
C LEU A 233 -19.24 -14.89 -7.09
N LYS A 234 -20.17 -14.70 -6.14
CA LYS A 234 -20.70 -15.78 -5.28
C LYS A 234 -21.37 -16.88 -6.09
N GLU A 235 -22.22 -16.52 -7.04
CA GLU A 235 -22.91 -17.48 -7.91
C GLU A 235 -21.92 -18.29 -8.75
N ARG A 236 -20.84 -17.67 -9.23
CA ARG A 236 -19.76 -18.35 -9.96
C ARG A 236 -19.04 -19.37 -9.07
N ILE A 237 -18.62 -18.96 -7.86
CA ILE A 237 -17.99 -19.86 -6.89
C ILE A 237 -18.92 -21.05 -6.57
N ASN A 238 -20.21 -20.80 -6.33
CA ASN A 238 -21.19 -21.85 -6.01
C ASN A 238 -21.40 -22.85 -7.16
N LYS A 239 -21.15 -22.42 -8.40
CA LYS A 239 -21.17 -23.28 -9.60
C LYS A 239 -19.84 -23.99 -9.85
N ASN A 240 -18.90 -23.94 -8.90
CA ASN A 240 -17.52 -24.42 -9.05
C ASN A 240 -16.77 -23.80 -10.23
N VAL A 241 -17.16 -22.59 -10.64
CA VAL A 241 -16.46 -21.86 -11.69
C VAL A 241 -15.24 -21.19 -11.06
N ASN A 242 -14.07 -21.66 -11.43
CA ASN A 242 -12.82 -21.07 -11.01
C ASN A 242 -12.56 -19.74 -11.75
N GLY A 243 -11.90 -18.81 -11.08
CA GLY A 243 -11.54 -17.53 -11.66
C GLY A 243 -10.61 -16.73 -10.77
N TYR A 244 -10.09 -15.66 -11.33
CA TYR A 244 -9.13 -14.77 -10.70
C TYR A 244 -9.57 -13.31 -10.78
N ILE A 245 -9.29 -12.56 -9.72
CA ILE A 245 -9.14 -11.11 -9.79
C ILE A 245 -7.69 -10.81 -10.13
N VAL A 246 -7.47 -10.05 -11.18
CA VAL A 246 -6.14 -9.78 -11.74
C VAL A 246 -5.80 -8.31 -11.55
N ILE A 247 -4.79 -8.02 -10.75
CA ILE A 247 -4.23 -6.67 -10.58
C ILE A 247 -3.15 -6.47 -11.63
N VAL A 248 -3.33 -5.50 -12.53
CA VAL A 248 -2.38 -5.17 -13.60
C VAL A 248 -1.72 -3.83 -13.31
N SER A 249 -0.42 -3.87 -12.99
CA SER A 249 0.39 -2.71 -12.65
C SER A 249 1.58 -2.56 -13.59
N GLU A 250 2.21 -1.39 -13.57
CA GLU A 250 3.48 -1.15 -14.25
C GLU A 250 4.59 -2.07 -13.71
N LEU A 251 5.37 -2.66 -14.61
CA LEU A 251 6.63 -3.30 -14.26
C LEU A 251 7.70 -2.23 -14.10
N TYR A 252 8.02 -1.88 -12.85
CA TYR A 252 8.83 -0.72 -12.54
C TYR A 252 10.20 -1.08 -11.94
N GLY A 253 11.27 -0.74 -12.64
CA GLY A 253 12.65 -0.80 -12.12
C GLY A 253 13.07 -2.17 -11.57
N GLN A 254 13.96 -2.14 -10.56
CA GLN A 254 14.36 -3.28 -9.72
C GLN A 254 14.17 -2.91 -8.25
N ASN A 255 14.07 -3.87 -7.34
CA ASN A 255 14.02 -3.53 -5.90
C ASN A 255 15.40 -3.13 -5.35
N VAL A 256 15.43 -2.37 -4.26
CA VAL A 256 16.68 -1.86 -3.66
C VAL A 256 17.56 -3.00 -3.17
N PHE A 257 16.98 -4.08 -2.66
CA PHE A 257 17.74 -5.26 -2.23
C PHE A 257 18.54 -5.87 -3.39
N GLU A 258 17.87 -6.16 -4.51
CA GLU A 258 18.49 -6.68 -5.74
C GLU A 258 19.58 -5.75 -6.26
N TYR A 259 19.33 -4.44 -6.24
CA TYR A 259 20.32 -3.45 -6.66
C TYR A 259 21.61 -3.53 -5.81
N ILE A 260 21.48 -3.58 -4.48
CA ILE A 260 22.60 -3.68 -3.55
C ILE A 260 23.33 -5.03 -3.73
N GLU A 261 22.57 -6.13 -3.80
CA GLU A 261 23.11 -7.47 -3.95
C GLU A 261 23.89 -7.61 -5.28
N LYS A 262 23.33 -7.09 -6.38
CA LYS A 262 23.98 -7.09 -7.69
C LYS A 262 25.29 -6.30 -7.67
N ARG A 263 25.29 -5.11 -7.06
CA ARG A 263 26.49 -4.27 -6.87
C ARG A 263 27.60 -5.02 -6.13
N GLN A 264 27.25 -5.67 -5.02
CA GLN A 264 28.20 -6.42 -4.20
C GLN A 264 28.72 -7.67 -4.92
N LYS A 265 27.84 -8.53 -5.44
CA LYS A 265 28.23 -9.84 -5.98
C LYS A 265 28.81 -9.78 -7.39
N GLN A 266 28.23 -8.98 -8.28
CA GLN A 266 28.62 -9.01 -9.70
C GLN A 266 29.75 -8.03 -10.03
N TYR A 267 29.81 -6.90 -9.32
CA TYR A 267 30.79 -5.84 -9.61
C TYR A 267 31.84 -5.68 -8.53
N ASN A 268 31.79 -6.49 -7.46
CA ASN A 268 32.63 -6.35 -6.26
C ASN A 268 32.70 -4.89 -5.76
N ASN A 269 31.58 -4.18 -5.87
CA ASN A 269 31.50 -2.74 -5.65
C ASN A 269 30.53 -2.43 -4.51
N ILE A 270 31.07 -1.86 -3.44
CA ILE A 270 30.29 -1.42 -2.28
C ILE A 270 29.75 -0.02 -2.58
N LEU A 271 28.50 0.24 -2.20
CA LEU A 271 27.92 1.58 -2.33
C LEU A 271 28.77 2.63 -1.61
N SER A 272 29.08 3.71 -2.31
CA SER A 272 29.73 4.87 -1.69
C SER A 272 28.82 5.55 -0.67
N ASP A 273 29.40 6.26 0.30
CA ASP A 273 28.62 7.02 1.29
C ASP A 273 27.63 8.01 0.65
N LYS A 274 27.97 8.56 -0.51
CA LYS A 274 27.10 9.47 -1.27
C LYS A 274 25.88 8.72 -1.82
N GLU A 275 26.08 7.53 -2.40
CA GLU A 275 24.99 6.69 -2.90
C GLU A 275 24.10 6.20 -1.76
N LYS A 276 24.70 5.73 -0.65
CA LYS A 276 23.95 5.33 0.54
C LYS A 276 23.07 6.47 1.04
N LYS A 277 23.64 7.67 1.26
CA LYS A 277 22.88 8.86 1.68
C LYS A 277 21.74 9.18 0.71
N LYS A 278 21.96 9.05 -0.60
CA LYS A 278 20.93 9.28 -1.61
C LYS A 278 19.78 8.27 -1.50
N ILE A 279 20.08 6.98 -1.37
CA ILE A 279 19.06 5.93 -1.19
C ILE A 279 18.26 6.17 0.10
N LEU A 280 18.95 6.40 1.22
CA LEU A 280 18.33 6.66 2.51
C LEU A 280 17.37 7.87 2.45
N TYR A 281 17.83 8.95 1.82
CA TYR A 281 17.05 10.18 1.67
C TYR A 281 15.80 9.99 0.80
N GLU A 282 15.90 9.25 -0.30
CA GLU A 282 14.74 8.96 -1.14
C GLU A 282 13.74 7.99 -0.47
N CYS A 283 14.23 6.99 0.29
CA CYS A 283 13.37 6.13 1.11
C CYS A 283 12.60 6.94 2.16
N LEU A 284 13.26 7.89 2.82
CA LEU A 284 12.62 8.78 3.79
C LEU A 284 11.52 9.63 3.15
N LYS A 285 11.82 10.28 2.01
CA LYS A 285 10.84 11.07 1.26
C LYS A 285 9.62 10.24 0.89
N LEU A 286 9.85 9.00 0.47
CA LEU A 286 8.80 8.09 0.05
C LEU A 286 7.88 7.73 1.21
N LEU A 287 8.43 7.46 2.41
CA LEU A 287 7.62 7.25 3.62
C LEU A 287 6.81 8.50 4.00
N ILE A 288 7.44 9.69 3.96
CA ILE A 288 6.76 10.96 4.25
C ILE A 288 5.58 11.17 3.28
N LYS A 289 5.79 10.92 1.98
CA LYS A 289 4.72 11.01 0.99
C LYS A 289 3.57 10.06 1.29
N LEU A 290 3.88 8.80 1.64
CA LEU A 290 2.88 7.79 1.98
C LEU A 290 2.06 8.19 3.22
N HIS A 291 2.73 8.65 4.28
CA HIS A 291 2.06 9.09 5.51
C HIS A 291 1.22 10.34 5.30
N ASN A 292 1.69 11.29 4.49
CA ASN A 292 0.94 12.50 4.13
C ASN A 292 -0.36 12.23 3.37
N VAL A 293 -0.46 11.10 2.66
CA VAL A 293 -1.70 10.67 2.01
C VAL A 293 -2.54 9.73 2.89
N GLY A 294 -2.17 9.57 4.16
CA GLY A 294 -2.94 8.83 5.16
C GLY A 294 -2.79 7.31 5.10
N ILE A 295 -1.68 6.78 4.60
CA ILE A 295 -1.43 5.34 4.49
C ILE A 295 -0.20 4.96 5.32
N ALA A 296 -0.30 3.88 6.11
CA ALA A 296 0.84 3.19 6.69
C ALA A 296 1.11 1.90 5.90
N HIS A 297 2.38 1.58 5.61
CA HIS A 297 2.74 0.45 4.76
C HIS A 297 2.75 -0.89 5.51
N LEU A 298 3.35 -0.88 6.70
CA LEU A 298 3.53 -2.01 7.62
C LEU A 298 4.34 -3.19 7.08
N ASP A 299 5.09 -2.98 6.00
CA ASP A 299 6.08 -3.92 5.46
C ASP A 299 7.22 -3.20 4.74
N ILE A 300 7.72 -2.11 5.35
CA ILE A 300 8.86 -1.35 4.81
C ILE A 300 10.10 -2.23 4.87
N SER A 301 10.64 -2.57 3.70
CA SER A 301 11.84 -3.38 3.53
C SER A 301 12.53 -3.04 2.20
N LEU A 302 13.77 -3.51 2.00
CA LEU A 302 14.54 -3.22 0.79
C LEU A 302 13.93 -3.86 -0.47
N GLU A 303 13.16 -4.92 -0.29
CA GLU A 303 12.51 -5.68 -1.35
C GLU A 303 11.18 -5.04 -1.79
N ASN A 304 10.56 -4.22 -0.92
CA ASN A 304 9.28 -3.54 -1.19
C ASN A 304 9.46 -2.08 -1.62
N ILE A 305 10.71 -1.68 -1.89
CA ILE A 305 11.04 -0.38 -2.48
C ILE A 305 11.67 -0.65 -3.84
N LEU A 306 11.03 -0.14 -4.89
CA LEU A 306 11.49 -0.21 -6.27
C LEU A 306 12.28 1.03 -6.64
N MET A 307 13.29 0.88 -7.50
CA MET A 307 14.10 1.97 -8.00
C MET A 307 14.47 1.81 -9.47
N THR A 308 14.56 2.94 -10.16
CA THR A 308 15.12 3.04 -11.52
C THR A 308 16.58 3.49 -11.45
N GLU A 309 17.28 3.39 -12.59
CA GLU A 309 18.67 3.88 -12.73
C GLU A 309 18.80 5.38 -12.43
N ASN A 310 17.73 6.14 -12.65
CA ASN A 310 17.64 7.57 -12.37
C ASN A 310 17.33 7.88 -10.90
N TYR A 311 17.39 6.89 -9.99
CA TYR A 311 17.08 7.06 -8.56
C TYR A 311 15.66 7.60 -8.31
N LYS A 312 14.69 7.18 -9.12
CA LYS A 312 13.27 7.39 -8.80
C LYS A 312 12.75 6.17 -8.05
N PHE A 313 12.28 6.39 -6.82
CA PHE A 313 11.84 5.34 -5.91
C PHE A 313 10.32 5.29 -5.78
N LEU A 314 9.77 4.09 -5.73
CA LEU A 314 8.35 3.81 -5.49
C LEU A 314 8.19 2.63 -4.51
N LEU A 315 7.11 2.62 -3.75
CA LEU A 315 6.71 1.52 -2.88
C LEU A 315 5.89 0.49 -3.67
N CYS A 316 6.03 -0.77 -3.30
CA CYS A 316 5.18 -1.84 -3.80
C CYS A 316 4.76 -2.78 -2.66
N ASP A 317 3.80 -3.66 -2.95
CA ASP A 317 3.25 -4.64 -2.02
C ASP A 317 2.51 -4.05 -0.80
N PHE A 318 1.34 -3.47 -1.06
CA PHE A 318 0.49 -2.84 -0.05
C PHE A 318 -0.41 -3.84 0.70
N CYS A 319 -0.11 -5.14 0.65
CA CYS A 319 -0.93 -6.19 1.27
C CYS A 319 -1.06 -6.10 2.79
N LYS A 320 -0.12 -5.40 3.45
CA LYS A 320 -0.08 -5.17 4.89
C LYS A 320 -0.52 -3.78 5.31
N SER A 321 -0.78 -2.91 4.35
CA SER A 321 -1.00 -1.49 4.60
C SER A 321 -2.33 -1.21 5.27
N THR A 322 -2.44 -0.05 5.91
CA THR A 322 -3.66 0.38 6.59
C THR A 322 -3.86 1.89 6.42
N PRO A 323 -5.09 2.41 6.58
CA PRO A 323 -5.28 3.82 6.85
C PRO A 323 -4.48 4.26 8.10
N ILE A 324 -4.06 5.52 8.12
CA ILE A 324 -3.52 6.19 9.31
C ILE A 324 -4.65 6.82 10.13
N TYR A 325 -5.73 7.22 9.48
CA TYR A 325 -6.83 7.92 10.11
C TYR A 325 -8.08 7.04 10.11
N THR A 326 -8.82 7.09 11.22
CA THR A 326 -10.10 6.40 11.38
C THR A 326 -11.07 7.26 12.18
N THR A 327 -12.37 7.07 12.00
CA THR A 327 -13.41 7.63 12.89
C THR A 327 -13.90 6.61 13.92
N THR A 328 -13.34 5.39 13.87
CA THR A 328 -13.71 4.29 14.75
C THR A 328 -12.48 3.76 15.44
N LEU A 329 -12.40 3.86 16.76
CA LEU A 329 -11.44 3.06 17.50
C LEU A 329 -12.06 1.69 17.76
N ARG A 330 -11.48 0.66 17.13
CA ARG A 330 -11.95 -0.72 17.26
C ARG A 330 -12.02 -1.16 18.72
N HIS A 331 -13.05 -1.95 19.03
CA HIS A 331 -13.38 -2.45 20.37
C HIS A 331 -13.74 -1.36 21.39
N VAL A 332 -13.86 -0.09 21.00
CA VAL A 332 -14.51 0.95 21.82
C VAL A 332 -15.65 1.60 21.02
N LYS A 333 -16.34 2.59 21.62
CA LYS A 333 -17.45 3.30 20.99
C LYS A 333 -16.96 4.12 19.79
N GLU A 334 -17.83 4.31 18.79
CA GLU A 334 -17.59 5.26 17.70
C GLU A 334 -17.20 6.64 18.25
N MET A 335 -16.21 7.25 17.60
CA MET A 335 -15.70 8.56 17.98
C MET A 335 -16.38 9.61 17.10
N ASN A 336 -16.80 10.72 17.71
CA ASN A 336 -17.33 11.86 16.96
C ASN A 336 -16.22 12.70 16.28
N HIS A 337 -15.00 12.18 16.19
CA HIS A 337 -13.82 12.87 15.65
C HIS A 337 -12.87 11.86 14.97
N ILE A 338 -11.96 12.38 14.15
CA ILE A 338 -10.89 11.60 13.51
C ILE A 338 -9.83 11.24 14.56
N CYS A 339 -9.42 9.98 14.59
CA CYS A 339 -8.36 9.45 15.44
C CYS A 339 -7.25 8.83 14.58
N LEU A 340 -6.07 8.65 15.18
CA LEU A 340 -5.03 7.80 14.61
C LEU A 340 -5.46 6.33 14.71
N PHE A 341 -5.27 5.59 13.62
CA PHE A 341 -5.53 4.18 13.56
C PHE A 341 -4.45 3.41 14.33
N GLU A 342 -4.89 2.48 15.17
CA GLU A 342 -4.02 1.56 15.88
C GLU A 342 -4.47 0.14 15.55
N SER A 343 -3.52 -0.78 15.44
CA SER A 343 -3.79 -2.17 15.10
C SER A 343 -3.56 -3.10 16.29
N CYS A 344 -4.42 -4.11 16.45
CA CYS A 344 -4.21 -5.25 17.35
C CYS A 344 -3.68 -6.48 16.62
N VAL A 345 -3.20 -6.34 15.37
CA VAL A 345 -2.65 -7.46 14.60
C VAL A 345 -1.14 -7.29 14.50
N PRO A 346 -0.35 -7.91 15.39
CA PRO A 346 1.07 -7.60 15.53
C PRO A 346 1.96 -8.31 14.50
N LYS A 347 1.39 -9.15 13.63
CA LYS A 347 2.14 -9.85 12.57
C LYS A 347 2.20 -9.00 11.30
N ILE A 348 2.98 -7.93 11.43
CA ILE A 348 3.38 -7.02 10.36
C ILE A 348 4.84 -7.25 9.98
N GLY A 349 5.18 -6.78 8.80
CA GLY A 349 6.52 -6.79 8.25
C GLY A 349 7.17 -8.17 8.14
N LYS A 350 8.42 -8.15 7.71
CA LYS A 350 9.36 -9.27 7.86
C LYS A 350 9.84 -9.34 9.32
N ILE A 351 10.09 -10.55 9.81
CA ILE A 351 10.52 -10.79 11.20
C ILE A 351 11.75 -9.95 11.59
N SER A 352 12.70 -9.79 10.67
CA SER A 352 13.92 -9.00 10.91
C SER A 352 13.71 -7.48 10.96
N TYR A 353 12.52 -7.00 10.62
CA TYR A 353 12.11 -5.59 10.69
C TYR A 353 11.05 -5.35 11.77
N ALA A 354 10.64 -6.41 12.49
CA ALA A 354 9.50 -6.34 13.39
C ALA A 354 9.71 -5.35 14.54
N PRO A 355 8.81 -4.37 14.73
CA PRO A 355 8.88 -3.43 15.83
C PRO A 355 8.76 -4.13 17.21
N PRO A 356 9.44 -3.62 18.25
CA PRO A 356 9.46 -4.25 19.57
C PRO A 356 8.07 -4.36 20.21
N GLU A 357 7.20 -3.36 20.04
CA GLU A 357 5.82 -3.36 20.50
C GLU A 357 5.00 -4.49 19.86
N CYS A 358 5.20 -4.74 18.56
CA CYS A 358 4.59 -5.87 17.87
C CYS A 358 5.11 -7.21 18.41
N VAL A 359 6.41 -7.31 18.72
CA VAL A 359 7.00 -8.52 19.32
C VAL A 359 6.44 -8.75 20.73
N GLN A 360 6.25 -7.70 21.52
CA GLN A 360 5.66 -7.80 22.86
C GLN A 360 4.20 -8.26 22.80
N LEU A 361 3.41 -7.68 21.89
CA LEU A 361 2.01 -8.10 21.67
C LEU A 361 1.90 -9.58 21.31
N ARG A 362 2.80 -10.10 20.45
CA ARG A 362 2.82 -11.55 20.13
C ARG A 362 3.01 -12.42 21.37
N LYS A 363 3.91 -12.02 22.29
CA LYS A 363 4.13 -12.74 23.56
C LYS A 363 2.92 -12.69 24.48
N ILE A 364 2.24 -11.54 24.54
CA ILE A 364 0.99 -11.40 25.30
C ILE A 364 -0.07 -12.36 24.73
N TYR A 365 -0.21 -12.41 23.40
CA TYR A 365 -1.22 -13.24 22.76
C TYR A 365 -0.94 -14.74 22.95
N GLU A 366 0.32 -15.15 22.88
CA GLU A 366 0.74 -16.52 23.19
C GLU A 366 0.40 -16.90 24.65
N LYS A 367 0.66 -16.01 25.61
CA LYS A 367 0.35 -16.24 27.03
C LYS A 367 -1.15 -16.33 27.30
N MET A 368 -1.96 -15.59 26.55
CA MET A 368 -3.42 -15.48 26.76
C MET A 368 -4.24 -16.36 25.80
N ASP A 369 -3.60 -17.19 24.97
CA ASP A 369 -4.22 -18.00 23.90
C ASP A 369 -5.10 -17.17 22.92
N ILE A 370 -4.70 -15.93 22.63
CA ILE A 370 -5.39 -15.06 21.66
C ILE A 370 -4.98 -15.49 20.24
N LYS A 371 -5.95 -15.98 19.46
CA LYS A 371 -5.71 -16.52 18.10
C LYS A 371 -6.13 -15.55 17.02
N ASN A 372 -7.26 -14.89 17.22
CA ASN A 372 -7.81 -13.89 16.32
C ASN A 372 -8.11 -12.60 17.10
N PRO A 373 -7.14 -11.68 17.21
CA PRO A 373 -7.29 -10.48 18.02
C PRO A 373 -8.48 -9.59 17.60
N LEU A 374 -8.89 -9.64 16.33
CA LEU A 374 -10.06 -8.90 15.86
C LEU A 374 -11.37 -9.38 16.53
N SER A 375 -11.52 -10.69 16.76
CA SER A 375 -12.68 -11.26 17.45
C SER A 375 -12.46 -11.40 18.95
N ASP A 376 -11.30 -11.89 19.35
CA ASP A 376 -11.05 -12.35 20.71
C ASP A 376 -10.95 -11.18 21.71
N LEU A 377 -10.62 -9.97 21.23
CA LEU A 377 -10.56 -8.75 22.05
C LEU A 377 -11.84 -7.92 22.02
N ASN A 378 -12.93 -8.43 21.41
CA ASN A 378 -14.19 -7.67 21.25
C ASN A 378 -14.89 -7.32 22.57
N TYR A 379 -14.53 -8.00 23.67
CA TYR A 379 -15.08 -7.78 25.00
C TYR A 379 -14.53 -6.51 25.66
N ILE A 380 -13.37 -6.01 25.20
CA ILE A 380 -12.79 -4.77 25.71
C ILE A 380 -13.76 -3.63 25.38
N LYS A 381 -13.89 -2.69 26.33
CA LYS A 381 -14.67 -1.44 26.19
C LYS A 381 -13.95 -0.25 26.81
N ASP A 382 -13.07 -0.50 27.77
CA ASP A 382 -12.22 0.50 28.39
C ASP A 382 -11.02 0.87 27.51
N ILE A 383 -10.72 2.16 27.43
CA ILE A 383 -9.67 2.69 26.55
C ILE A 383 -8.26 2.38 27.06
N GLU A 384 -8.05 2.39 28.38
CA GLU A 384 -6.74 2.10 28.97
C GLU A 384 -6.42 0.61 28.88
N GLU A 385 -7.42 -0.25 29.04
CA GLU A 385 -7.28 -1.68 28.77
C GLU A 385 -7.00 -1.95 27.29
N ARG A 386 -7.71 -1.27 26.38
CA ARG A 386 -7.50 -1.41 24.93
C ARG A 386 -6.04 -1.13 24.54
N ARG A 387 -5.44 -0.06 25.05
CA ARG A 387 -4.06 0.35 24.71
C ARG A 387 -3.02 -0.74 24.95
N LYS A 388 -3.26 -1.70 25.84
CA LYS A 388 -2.35 -2.82 26.12
C LYS A 388 -2.23 -3.81 24.95
N TYR A 389 -3.20 -3.83 24.04
CA TYR A 389 -3.29 -4.81 22.96
C TYR A 389 -3.13 -4.20 21.56
N TYR A 390 -2.83 -2.91 21.48
CA TYR A 390 -2.81 -2.12 20.25
C TYR A 390 -1.46 -1.43 20.07
N PHE A 391 -1.06 -1.22 18.82
CA PHE A 391 0.14 -0.45 18.47
C PHE A 391 -0.18 0.61 17.42
N ASP A 392 0.58 1.71 17.46
CA ASP A 392 0.50 2.79 16.48
C ASP A 392 1.17 2.39 15.16
N VAL A 393 0.40 2.45 14.07
CA VAL A 393 0.86 1.97 12.75
C VAL A 393 1.93 2.86 12.12
N THR A 394 1.94 4.16 12.43
CA THR A 394 2.93 5.10 11.88
C THR A 394 4.30 4.92 12.52
N SER A 395 4.31 4.68 13.82
CA SER A 395 5.49 4.39 14.64
C SER A 395 6.14 3.09 14.19
N ALA A 396 5.34 2.07 13.88
CA ALA A 396 5.81 0.82 13.32
C ALA A 396 6.55 1.01 11.98
N ASP A 397 5.98 1.81 11.07
CA ASP A 397 6.63 2.15 9.79
C ASP A 397 7.96 2.90 9.99
N ILE A 398 7.97 3.89 10.89
CA ILE A 398 9.18 4.67 11.21
C ILE A 398 10.28 3.76 11.77
N TYR A 399 9.91 2.80 12.64
CA TYR A 399 10.85 1.81 13.16
C TYR A 399 11.42 0.94 12.03
N MET A 400 10.57 0.41 11.15
CA MET A 400 11.00 -0.41 10.02
C MET A 400 11.94 0.36 9.07
N LEU A 401 11.68 1.64 8.82
CA LEU A 401 12.59 2.50 8.05
C LEU A 401 13.95 2.66 8.76
N GLY A 402 13.95 2.82 10.09
CA GLY A 402 15.18 2.83 10.88
C GLY A 402 15.99 1.55 10.75
N VAL A 403 15.34 0.38 10.79
CA VAL A 403 16.02 -0.91 10.55
C VAL A 403 16.54 -1.01 9.12
N LEU A 404 15.77 -0.54 8.14
CA LEU A 404 16.20 -0.46 6.75
C LEU A 404 17.47 0.38 6.61
N PHE A 405 17.55 1.51 7.30
CA PHE A 405 18.72 2.39 7.27
C PHE A 405 19.98 1.74 7.83
N LEU A 406 19.83 0.93 8.88
CA LEU A 406 20.96 0.18 9.45
C LEU A 406 21.45 -0.96 8.54
N ARG A 407 20.63 -1.41 7.59
CA ARG A 407 20.98 -2.48 6.65
C ARG A 407 21.71 -2.00 5.40
N ILE A 408 21.61 -0.71 5.06
CA ILE A 408 22.31 -0.06 3.95
C ILE A 408 23.66 0.46 4.43
#